data_AF-A0A3S4JC14-F1
#
_entry.id   AF-A0A3S4JC14-F1
#
_cell.length_a   1.000
_cell.length_b   1.000
_cell.length_c   1.000
_cell.angle_alpha   90.00
_cell.angle_beta   90.00
_cell.angle_gamma   90.00
#
_symmetry.space_group_name_H-M   'P 1'
#
loop_
_entity.id
_entity.type
_entity.pdbx_description
1 polymer ?
#
loop_
_entity_poly.entity_id
_entity_poly.type
_entity_poly.pdbx_seq_one_letter_code
_entity_poly.pdbx_strand_id
1 'polypeptide(L)'
;MAAKRQNYSPADVAQCEKEMEQAGLRPSLMVDCSHGNSNKDYRRQPAVAESVVAQIKDGNRSIIGLMIESNIHEGNQSSEQPRSEMKYGVSVTDACISWEMTDALLREIHKDLSGQLAVRVA
;
A
#
# COMPACT_ATOMS: atom_id res chain seq x y z
N MET A 1 1.87 17.46 -14.83
CA MET A 1 1.95 15.99 -14.94
C MET A 1 0.56 15.44 -14.71
N ALA A 2 0.03 14.62 -15.62
CA ALA A 2 -1.30 14.03 -15.45
C ALA A 2 -1.34 13.21 -14.14
N ALA A 3 -2.40 13.35 -13.35
CA ALA A 3 -2.65 12.45 -12.23
C ALA A 3 -2.71 11.03 -12.80
N LYS A 4 -1.74 10.18 -12.45
CA LYS A 4 -1.78 8.76 -12.84
C LYS A 4 -3.00 8.15 -12.17
N ARG A 5 -3.86 7.52 -12.97
CA ARG A 5 -5.03 6.77 -12.53
C ARG A 5 -4.60 5.72 -11.50
N GLN A 6 -5.37 5.59 -10.42
CA GLN A 6 -5.23 4.50 -9.44
C GLN A 6 -5.31 3.13 -10.14
N ASN A 7 -4.45 2.19 -9.77
CA ASN A 7 -4.28 0.91 -10.47
C ASN A 7 -4.29 -0.31 -9.55
N TYR A 8 -5.04 -0.24 -8.45
CA TYR A 8 -5.17 -1.31 -7.45
C TYR A 8 -6.53 -2.02 -7.49
N SER A 9 -7.43 -1.65 -8.41
CA SER A 9 -8.75 -2.28 -8.48
C SER A 9 -8.64 -3.73 -8.99
N PRO A 10 -9.65 -4.59 -8.73
CA PRO A 10 -9.64 -5.96 -9.24
C PRO A 10 -9.43 -6.05 -10.76
N ALA A 11 -9.97 -5.10 -11.52
CA ALA A 11 -9.80 -5.04 -12.97
C ALA A 11 -8.36 -4.68 -13.37
N ASP A 12 -7.71 -3.75 -12.65
CA ASP A 12 -6.33 -3.38 -12.93
C ASP A 12 -5.37 -4.53 -12.55
N VAL A 13 -5.63 -5.22 -11.44
CA VAL A 13 -4.87 -6.42 -11.02
C VAL A 13 -5.01 -7.54 -12.05
N ALA A 14 -6.23 -7.87 -12.49
CA ALA A 14 -6.46 -8.91 -13.49
C ALA A 14 -5.80 -8.59 -14.84
N GLN A 15 -5.79 -7.31 -15.23
CA GLN A 15 -5.09 -6.87 -16.44
C GLN A 15 -3.57 -7.05 -16.30
N CYS A 16 -3.00 -6.69 -15.15
CA CYS A 16 -1.57 -6.87 -14.89
C CYS A 16 -1.18 -8.36 -14.83
N GLU A 17 -1.99 -9.22 -14.22
CA GLU A 17 -1.81 -10.68 -14.25
C GLU A 17 -1.70 -11.20 -15.68
N LYS A 18 -2.65 -10.81 -16.54
CA LYS A 18 -2.66 -11.21 -17.96
C LYS A 18 -1.41 -10.73 -18.71
N GLU A 19 -0.95 -9.51 -18.45
CA GLU A 19 0.27 -8.98 -19.08
C GLU A 19 1.53 -9.73 -18.63
N MET A 20 1.61 -10.11 -17.34
CA MET A 20 2.70 -10.94 -16.83
C MET A 20 2.71 -12.33 -17.48
N GLU A 21 1.54 -12.97 -17.58
CA GLU A 21 1.41 -14.28 -18.23
C GLU A 21 1.79 -14.23 -19.71
N GLN A 22 1.36 -13.19 -20.44
CA GLN A 22 1.74 -12.97 -21.84
C GLN A 22 3.25 -12.76 -22.01
N ALA A 23 3.92 -12.21 -21.00
CA ALA A 23 5.37 -12.08 -20.96
C ALA A 23 6.10 -13.36 -20.50
N GLY A 24 5.37 -14.45 -20.21
CA GLY A 24 5.94 -15.71 -19.71
C GLY A 24 6.38 -15.65 -18.23
N LEU A 25 5.87 -14.67 -17.47
CA LEU A 25 6.15 -14.49 -16.06
C LEU A 25 5.02 -15.09 -15.21
N ARG A 26 5.37 -15.61 -14.03
CA ARG A 26 4.38 -15.99 -13.02
C ARG A 26 3.81 -14.72 -12.37
N PRO A 27 2.49 -14.51 -12.36
CA PRO A 27 1.89 -13.36 -11.68
C PRO A 27 2.29 -13.30 -10.20
N SER A 28 2.88 -12.17 -9.81
CA SER A 28 3.37 -11.90 -8.45
C SER A 28 3.46 -10.38 -8.28
N LEU A 29 2.40 -9.80 -7.71
CA LEU A 29 2.18 -8.36 -7.66
C LEU A 29 2.37 -7.83 -6.24
N MET A 30 3.07 -6.71 -6.13
CA MET A 30 3.07 -5.86 -4.95
C MET A 30 2.25 -4.61 -5.26
N VAL A 31 1.29 -4.27 -4.39
CA VAL A 31 0.48 -3.06 -4.57
C VAL A 31 1.00 -1.94 -3.67
N ASP A 32 1.40 -0.83 -4.29
CA ASP A 32 1.70 0.42 -3.59
C ASP A 32 0.40 1.08 -3.11
N CYS A 33 0.27 1.28 -1.80
CA CYS A 33 -0.90 1.94 -1.21
C CYS A 33 -0.80 3.47 -1.23
N SER A 34 0.37 4.03 -1.51
CA SER A 34 0.68 5.46 -1.51
C SER A 34 0.59 6.09 -2.91
N HIS A 35 1.26 7.22 -3.10
CA HIS A 35 1.52 7.88 -4.38
C HIS A 35 0.27 8.02 -5.27
N GLY A 36 0.29 7.44 -6.46
CA GLY A 36 -0.84 7.50 -7.41
C GLY A 36 -2.08 6.79 -6.87
N ASN A 37 -1.89 5.71 -6.11
CA ASN A 37 -2.99 4.91 -5.56
C ASN A 37 -3.67 5.60 -4.38
N SER A 38 -2.98 6.47 -3.64
CA SER A 38 -3.59 7.31 -2.62
C SER A 38 -4.14 8.64 -3.16
N ASN A 39 -3.98 8.94 -4.46
CA ASN A 39 -4.13 10.29 -5.04
C ASN A 39 -3.28 11.34 -4.30
N LYS A 40 -2.08 10.95 -3.85
CA LYS A 40 -1.17 11.76 -3.03
C LYS A 40 -1.75 12.22 -1.68
N ASP A 41 -2.82 11.58 -1.21
CA ASP A 41 -3.34 11.78 0.15
C ASP A 41 -2.95 10.58 1.01
N TYR A 42 -1.94 10.75 1.85
CA TYR A 42 -1.40 9.69 2.72
C TYR A 42 -2.48 9.03 3.59
N ARG A 43 -3.56 9.75 3.92
CA ARG A 43 -4.68 9.25 4.74
C ARG A 43 -5.51 8.19 4.03
N ARG A 44 -5.36 8.05 2.71
CA ARG A 44 -6.07 7.06 1.89
C ARG A 44 -5.34 5.72 1.77
N GLN A 45 -4.09 5.62 2.23
CA GLN A 45 -3.35 4.36 2.21
C GLN A 45 -4.11 3.19 2.88
N PRO A 46 -4.77 3.35 4.05
CA PRO A 46 -5.57 2.28 4.65
C PRO A 46 -6.71 1.79 3.73
N ALA A 47 -7.44 2.70 3.08
CA ALA A 47 -8.53 2.33 2.18
C ALA A 47 -8.03 1.58 0.93
N VAL A 48 -6.84 1.92 0.43
CA VAL A 48 -6.20 1.15 -0.65
C VAL A 48 -5.84 -0.24 -0.15
N ALA A 49 -5.18 -0.35 0.99
CA ALA A 49 -4.79 -1.63 1.59
C ALA A 49 -6.02 -2.53 1.84
N GLU A 50 -7.11 -2.00 2.41
CA GLU A 50 -8.37 -2.71 2.62
C GLU A 50 -8.98 -3.24 1.31
N SER A 51 -8.95 -2.45 0.24
CA SER A 51 -9.41 -2.89 -1.08
C SER A 51 -8.58 -4.04 -1.64
N VAL A 52 -7.27 -4.06 -1.37
CA VAL A 52 -6.38 -5.15 -1.81
C VAL A 52 -6.54 -6.39 -0.92
N VAL A 53 -6.72 -6.21 0.38
CA VAL A 53 -7.06 -7.29 1.33
C VAL A 53 -8.36 -7.98 0.94
N ALA A 54 -9.38 -7.23 0.53
CA ALA A 54 -10.64 -7.80 0.04
C ALA A 54 -10.40 -8.73 -1.17
N GLN A 55 -9.57 -8.32 -2.13
CA GLN A 55 -9.22 -9.16 -3.29
C GLN A 55 -8.50 -10.45 -2.87
N ILE A 56 -7.61 -10.37 -1.88
CA ILE A 56 -6.94 -11.55 -1.30
C ILE A 56 -7.97 -12.48 -0.64
N LYS A 57 -8.94 -11.93 0.10
CA LYS A 57 -10.03 -12.70 0.73
C LYS A 57 -10.95 -13.37 -0.31
N ASP A 58 -11.18 -12.70 -1.43
CA ASP A 58 -11.96 -13.21 -2.56
C ASP A 58 -11.19 -14.23 -3.42
N GLY A 59 -9.96 -14.58 -3.04
CA GLY A 59 -9.19 -15.68 -3.61
C GLY A 59 -8.07 -15.27 -4.55
N ASN A 60 -7.80 -13.97 -4.74
CA ASN A 60 -6.68 -13.53 -5.57
C ASN A 60 -5.35 -14.03 -5.00
N ARG A 61 -4.62 -14.87 -5.74
CA ARG A 61 -3.33 -15.46 -5.30
C ARG A 61 -2.10 -14.77 -5.87
N SER A 62 -2.27 -13.81 -6.78
CA SER A 62 -1.15 -13.13 -7.44
C SER A 62 -0.63 -11.96 -6.61
N ILE A 63 -1.46 -11.33 -5.78
CA ILE A 63 -1.02 -10.30 -4.84
C ILE A 63 -0.21 -10.95 -3.72
N ILE A 64 1.09 -10.61 -3.68
CA ILE A 64 2.06 -11.15 -2.73
C ILE A 64 2.49 -10.14 -1.67
N GLY A 65 2.16 -8.86 -1.84
CA GLY A 65 2.57 -7.83 -0.88
C GLY A 65 1.89 -6.48 -1.07
N LEU A 66 2.02 -5.67 -0.04
CA LEU A 66 1.62 -4.26 0.00
C LEU A 66 2.85 -3.41 0.30
N MET A 67 2.91 -2.20 -0.25
CA MET A 67 3.86 -1.16 0.16
C MET A 67 3.09 -0.02 0.83
N ILE A 68 3.54 0.40 2.01
CA ILE A 68 2.93 1.44 2.84
C ILE A 68 4.00 2.45 3.23
N GLU A 69 3.75 3.74 3.02
CA GLU A 69 4.60 4.83 3.49
C GLU A 69 4.15 5.29 4.88
N SER A 70 4.92 4.89 5.89
CA SER A 70 4.66 5.17 7.30
C SER A 70 5.88 5.79 7.98
N ASN A 71 5.65 6.60 9.00
CA ASN A 71 6.69 7.15 9.86
C ASN A 71 6.16 7.30 11.29
N ILE A 72 7.00 7.71 12.24
CA ILE A 72 6.61 7.88 13.65
C ILE A 72 5.42 8.83 13.75
N HIS A 73 5.48 9.96 13.04
CA HIS A 73 4.41 10.95 12.95
C HIS A 73 3.95 11.12 11.50
N GLU A 74 2.67 11.47 11.35
CA GLU A 74 2.05 11.63 10.05
C GLU A 74 2.51 12.88 9.27
N GLY A 75 2.18 12.89 7.98
CA GLY A 75 2.44 14.01 7.09
C GLY A 75 3.89 14.08 6.63
N ASN A 76 4.29 15.28 6.22
CA ASN A 76 5.66 15.60 5.84
C ASN A 76 6.04 17.02 6.30
N GLN A 77 7.32 17.35 6.10
CA GLN A 77 7.92 18.66 6.32
C GLN A 77 8.92 18.97 5.20
N SER A 78 9.29 20.24 5.04
CA SER A 78 10.27 20.63 4.01
C SER A 78 11.68 20.19 4.42
N SER A 79 12.46 19.68 3.48
CA SER A 79 13.89 19.42 3.68
C SER A 79 14.76 20.70 3.66
N GLU A 80 14.19 21.82 3.23
CA GLU A 80 14.90 23.10 3.08
C GLU A 80 14.96 23.90 4.38
N GLN A 81 14.18 23.52 5.41
CA GLN A 81 14.17 24.20 6.71
C GLN A 81 15.41 23.84 7.55
N PRO A 82 15.84 24.70 8.49
CA PRO A 82 16.95 24.41 9.38
C PRO A 82 16.72 23.12 10.18
N ARG A 83 17.78 22.32 10.37
CA ARG A 83 17.68 21.07 11.15
C ARG A 83 17.14 21.27 12.57
N SER A 84 17.43 22.42 13.18
CA SER A 84 16.92 22.78 14.51
C SER A 84 15.39 22.97 14.57
N GLU A 85 14.75 23.18 13.42
CA GLU A 85 13.31 23.36 13.29
C GLU A 85 12.62 22.08 12.78
N MET A 86 13.37 21.04 12.42
CA MET A 86 12.82 19.77 11.95
C MET A 86 12.09 19.06 13.08
N LYS A 87 10.85 18.66 12.80
CA LYS A 87 10.08 17.78 13.67
C LYS A 87 10.68 16.39 13.57
N TYR A 88 11.08 15.85 14.73
CA TYR A 88 11.48 14.44 14.83
C TYR A 88 10.37 13.55 14.25
N GLY A 89 10.73 12.47 13.55
CA GLY A 89 9.78 11.44 13.12
C GLY A 89 8.76 11.84 12.05
N VAL A 90 8.91 13.01 11.41
CA VAL A 90 8.08 13.46 10.28
C VAL A 90 8.88 13.38 8.98
N SER A 91 8.30 12.79 7.93
CA SER A 91 8.96 12.62 6.63
C SER A 91 9.43 13.95 6.02
N VAL A 92 10.58 13.97 5.36
CA VAL A 92 11.07 15.13 4.59
C VAL A 92 10.77 15.02 3.09
N THR A 93 10.10 13.95 2.67
CA THR A 93 9.73 13.67 1.28
C THR A 93 8.21 13.57 1.17
N ASP A 94 7.68 12.41 0.79
CA ASP A 94 6.24 12.17 0.69
C ASP A 94 5.63 12.02 2.08
N ALA A 95 4.35 12.42 2.20
CA ALA A 95 3.62 12.36 3.45
C ALA A 95 3.33 10.90 3.84
N CYS A 96 3.56 10.57 5.11
CA CYS A 96 3.36 9.23 5.64
C CYS A 96 2.15 9.15 6.57
N ILE A 97 1.60 7.94 6.75
CA ILE A 97 0.72 7.67 7.90
C ILE A 97 1.54 7.60 9.21
N SER A 98 0.91 7.87 10.34
CA SER A 98 1.57 7.80 11.65
C SER A 98 1.82 6.36 12.11
N TRP A 99 2.60 6.20 13.16
CA TRP A 99 2.83 4.91 13.80
C TRP A 99 1.54 4.26 14.30
N GLU A 100 0.65 5.03 14.92
CA GLU A 100 -0.62 4.52 15.47
C GLU A 100 -1.52 3.98 14.35
N MET A 101 -1.58 4.69 13.22
CA MET A 101 -2.33 4.24 12.04
C MET A 101 -1.69 2.99 11.42
N THR A 102 -0.36 2.91 11.43
CA THR A 102 0.39 1.75 10.93
C THR A 102 0.12 0.51 11.78
N ASP A 103 0.24 0.62 13.11
CA ASP A 103 -0.03 -0.49 14.04
C ASP A 103 -1.48 -0.98 13.90
N ALA A 104 -2.45 -0.06 13.85
CA ALA A 104 -3.86 -0.41 13.66
C ALA A 104 -4.10 -1.12 12.32
N LEU A 105 -3.57 -0.58 11.22
CA LEU A 105 -3.72 -1.15 9.89
C LEU A 105 -3.12 -2.56 9.79
N LEU A 106 -1.88 -2.74 10.24
CA LEU A 106 -1.21 -4.04 10.16
C LEU A 106 -1.90 -5.11 11.02
N ARG A 107 -2.42 -4.74 12.19
CA ARG A 107 -3.20 -5.65 13.04
C ARG A 107 -4.53 -6.04 12.39
N GLU A 108 -5.23 -5.10 11.77
CA GLU A 108 -6.48 -5.41 11.08
C GLU A 108 -6.23 -6.30 9.85
N ILE A 109 -5.20 -6.01 9.06
CA ILE A 109 -4.77 -6.87 7.94
C ILE A 109 -4.45 -8.29 8.44
N HIS A 110 -3.68 -8.41 9.53
CA HIS A 110 -3.34 -9.71 10.10
C HIS A 110 -4.58 -10.48 10.57
N LYS A 111 -5.49 -9.83 11.29
CA LYS A 111 -6.76 -10.41 11.73
C LYS A 111 -7.58 -10.91 10.54
N ASP A 112 -7.63 -10.14 9.46
CA ASP A 112 -8.43 -10.44 8.26
C ASP A 112 -7.84 -11.52 7.36
N LEU A 113 -6.51 -11.69 7.37
CA LEU A 113 -5.80 -12.56 6.43
C LEU A 113 -5.12 -13.77 7.04
N SER A 114 -4.93 -13.83 8.37
CA SER A 114 -4.18 -14.91 9.02
C SER A 114 -4.67 -16.31 8.65
N GLY A 115 -5.99 -16.54 8.65
CA GLY A 115 -6.58 -17.82 8.24
C GLY A 115 -6.46 -18.09 6.74
N GLN A 116 -6.71 -17.06 5.92
CA GLN A 116 -6.68 -17.13 4.46
C GLN A 116 -5.27 -17.43 3.94
N LEU A 117 -4.25 -16.77 4.51
CA LEU A 117 -2.86 -16.97 4.13
C LEU A 117 -2.34 -18.33 4.58
N ALA A 118 -2.78 -18.86 5.73
CA ALA A 118 -2.42 -20.21 6.16
C ALA A 118 -2.87 -21.27 5.14
N VAL A 119 -4.07 -21.14 4.59
CA VAL A 119 -4.60 -22.04 3.54
C VAL A 119 -3.83 -21.92 2.22
N ARG A 120 -3.18 -20.78 1.94
CA ARG A 120 -2.41 -20.60 0.69
C ARG A 120 -1.06 -21.32 0.69
N VAL A 121 -0.50 -21.55 1.86
CA VAL A 121 0.82 -22.18 2.05
C VAL A 121 0.69 -23.70 2.22
N ALA A 122 -0.47 -24.16 2.69
CA ALA A 122 -0.85 -25.57 2.71
C ALA A 122 -1.07 -26.12 1.28
#